data_AF-A0A1W6MKM4-F1
#
_entry.id   AF-A0A1W6MKM4-F1
#
_cell.length_a   1.000
_cell.length_b   1.000
_cell.length_c   1.000
_cell.angle_alpha   90.00
_cell.angle_beta   90.00
_cell.angle_gamma   90.00
#
_symmetry.space_group_name_H-M   'P 1'
#
loop_
_entity.id
_entity.type
_entity.pdbx_description
1 polymer ?
#
loop_
_entity_poly.entity_id
_entity_poly.type
_entity_poly.pdbx_seq_one_letter_code
_entity_poly.pdbx_strand_id
1 'polypeptide(L)'
;MMQSTFKFLVIAVMAGMMSSCSNGDNQIVATSLKKKGDIYTLGYGPEMQFNQITDSVDILFTPDDYSKILGGPVKQSDFIINRDKFQIRLFLYENYSKGQARFRLKLRTYAKDMKIIDEMIIASTLEEELSDGYLTENLKAVRKHKDSNDIVMKIDEYGNFKSVAK
;
A
#
# COMPACT_ATOMS: atom_id res chain seq x y z
N MET A 1 -10.58 -68.03 -22.55
CA MET A 1 -10.80 -66.69 -23.15
C MET A 1 -10.61 -65.65 -22.06
N MET A 2 -9.71 -64.69 -22.34
CA MET A 2 -9.55 -63.33 -21.79
C MET A 2 -9.73 -63.10 -20.27
N GLN A 3 -8.63 -62.85 -19.55
CA GLN A 3 -8.06 -61.51 -19.28
C GLN A 3 -9.01 -60.55 -18.57
N SER A 4 -8.77 -60.33 -17.28
CA SER A 4 -8.87 -58.99 -16.68
C SER A 4 -7.89 -58.89 -15.51
N THR A 5 -6.61 -58.73 -15.88
CA THR A 5 -5.62 -58.05 -15.06
C THR A 5 -6.00 -56.57 -14.94
N PHE A 6 -5.52 -55.93 -13.88
CA PHE A 6 -5.64 -54.50 -13.52
C PHE A 6 -6.79 -54.15 -12.58
N LYS A 7 -6.43 -53.97 -11.31
CA LYS A 7 -6.76 -52.79 -10.48
C LYS A 7 -6.26 -53.01 -9.05
N PHE A 8 -4.95 -52.97 -8.81
CA PHE A 8 -4.39 -52.72 -7.48
C PHE A 8 -2.94 -52.27 -7.61
N LEU A 9 -2.75 -51.06 -8.11
CA LEU A 9 -1.54 -50.29 -7.89
C LEU A 9 -1.93 -48.81 -7.94
N VAL A 10 -1.19 -47.95 -7.25
CA VAL A 10 -1.42 -46.51 -7.01
C VAL A 10 -2.19 -46.20 -5.71
N ILE A 11 -1.70 -46.75 -4.60
CA ILE A 11 -1.67 -46.05 -3.31
C ILE A 11 -0.20 -45.72 -3.07
N ALA A 12 0.23 -44.49 -3.41
CA ALA A 12 1.44 -43.79 -2.91
C ALA A 12 1.87 -42.66 -3.86
N VAL A 13 0.99 -41.72 -4.22
CA VAL A 13 1.42 -40.41 -4.78
C VAL A 13 0.43 -39.33 -4.33
N MET A 14 0.26 -39.14 -3.02
CA MET A 14 -0.53 -38.01 -2.50
C MET A 14 0.05 -37.43 -1.21
N ALA A 15 1.38 -37.46 -1.08
CA ALA A 15 2.12 -36.84 0.03
C ALA A 15 3.19 -35.84 -0.47
N GLY A 16 3.04 -35.29 -1.69
CA GLY A 16 4.10 -34.51 -2.33
C GLY A 16 3.66 -33.25 -3.08
N MET A 17 2.48 -32.70 -2.80
CA MET A 17 1.99 -31.49 -3.51
C MET A 17 1.43 -30.40 -2.58
N MET A 18 1.97 -30.28 -1.37
CA MET A 18 1.79 -29.06 -0.55
C MET A 18 3.14 -28.42 -0.24
N SER A 19 3.97 -28.29 -1.27
CA SER A 19 5.07 -27.33 -1.30
C SER A 19 4.94 -26.50 -2.57
N SER A 20 3.77 -25.86 -2.72
CA SER A 20 3.75 -24.61 -3.47
C SER A 20 4.48 -23.59 -2.59
N CYS A 21 5.80 -23.53 -2.74
CA CYS A 21 6.58 -22.38 -2.35
C CYS A 21 5.93 -21.18 -3.03
N SER A 22 5.19 -20.37 -2.28
CA SER A 22 4.77 -19.05 -2.74
C SER A 22 6.03 -18.19 -2.85
N ASN A 23 6.70 -18.28 -3.99
CA ASN A 23 7.73 -17.32 -4.40
C ASN A 23 7.06 -16.01 -4.82
N GLY A 24 6.26 -15.42 -3.94
CA GLY A 24 5.58 -14.15 -4.15
C GLY A 24 5.59 -13.41 -2.83
N ASP A 25 6.36 -12.33 -2.77
CA ASP A 25 6.49 -11.49 -1.58
C ASP A 25 5.12 -11.22 -0.94
N ASN A 26 4.92 -11.66 0.30
CA ASN A 26 3.68 -11.42 1.03
C ASN A 26 3.41 -9.91 1.12
N GLN A 27 2.19 -9.52 0.78
CA GLN A 27 1.75 -8.12 0.88
C GLN A 27 1.33 -7.84 2.32
N ILE A 28 2.00 -6.89 2.96
CA ILE A 28 1.66 -6.41 4.31
C ILE A 28 0.72 -5.21 4.26
N VAL A 29 0.67 -4.53 3.13
CA VAL A 29 -0.34 -3.51 2.81
C VAL A 29 -0.74 -3.73 1.37
N ALA A 30 -2.03 -3.80 1.12
CA ALA A 30 -2.60 -3.80 -0.22
C ALA A 30 -3.72 -2.78 -0.28
N THR A 31 -3.86 -2.10 -1.40
CA THR A 31 -4.96 -1.18 -1.66
C THR A 31 -5.70 -1.59 -2.92
N SER A 32 -6.96 -1.19 -3.01
CA SER A 32 -7.80 -1.43 -4.18
C SER A 32 -8.66 -0.21 -4.44
N LEU A 33 -8.82 0.12 -5.72
CA LEU A 33 -9.78 1.13 -6.15
C LEU A 33 -11.09 0.47 -6.52
N LYS A 34 -12.19 0.91 -5.90
CA LYS A 34 -13.54 0.46 -6.25
C LYS A 34 -14.32 1.64 -6.83
N LYS A 35 -14.80 1.49 -8.07
CA LYS A 35 -15.66 2.48 -8.72
C LYS A 35 -17.12 2.21 -8.38
N LYS A 36 -17.83 3.23 -7.89
CA LYS A 36 -19.29 3.21 -7.65
C LYS A 36 -19.90 4.43 -8.32
N GLY A 37 -20.57 4.24 -9.47
CA GLY A 37 -20.96 5.35 -10.34
C GLY A 37 -19.73 6.05 -10.90
N ASP A 38 -19.65 7.38 -10.74
CA ASP A 38 -18.49 8.19 -11.14
C ASP A 38 -17.49 8.45 -10.01
N ILE A 39 -17.65 7.79 -8.87
CA ILE A 39 -16.82 7.98 -7.68
C ILE A 39 -15.91 6.77 -7.49
N TYR A 40 -14.61 7.02 -7.33
CA TYR A 40 -13.65 6.02 -6.86
C TYR A 40 -13.54 6.07 -5.34
N THR A 41 -13.56 4.89 -4.73
CA THR A 41 -13.32 4.69 -3.30
C THR A 41 -12.05 3.87 -3.09
N LEU A 42 -11.35 4.14 -2.00
CA LEU A 42 -10.12 3.44 -1.63
C LEU A 42 -10.44 2.36 -0.60
N GLY A 43 -10.19 1.10 -0.95
CA GLY A 43 -10.12 -0.02 -0.01
C GLY A 43 -8.68 -0.33 0.34
N TYR A 44 -8.43 -0.80 1.56
CA TYR A 44 -7.10 -1.21 2.02
C TYR A 44 -7.17 -2.44 2.92
N GLY A 45 -6.11 -3.26 2.89
CA GLY A 45 -5.96 -4.52 3.61
C GLY A 45 -4.53 -4.70 4.13
N PRO A 46 -4.31 -5.31 5.32
CA PRO A 46 -5.33 -5.74 6.29
C PRO A 46 -6.13 -4.55 6.83
N GLU A 47 -7.19 -4.80 7.61
CA GLU A 47 -7.98 -3.73 8.24
C GLU A 47 -7.08 -2.90 9.16
N MET A 48 -6.77 -1.68 8.73
CA MET A 48 -5.85 -0.79 9.42
C MET A 48 -6.62 0.18 10.29
N GLN A 49 -6.24 0.28 11.56
CA GLN A 49 -6.73 1.32 12.44
C GLN A 49 -5.99 2.63 12.14
N PHE A 50 -6.77 3.68 11.93
CA PHE A 50 -6.26 5.02 11.69
C PHE A 50 -6.77 5.97 12.77
N ASN A 51 -5.84 6.65 13.42
CA ASN A 51 -6.14 7.70 14.39
C ASN A 51 -6.11 9.05 13.70
N GLN A 52 -7.12 9.89 13.93
CA GLN A 52 -7.10 11.25 13.42
C GLN A 52 -5.99 12.05 14.12
N ILE A 53 -5.20 12.76 13.33
CA ILE A 53 -4.11 13.61 13.80
C ILE A 53 -4.21 15.00 13.16
N THR A 54 -3.61 15.99 13.80
CA THR A 54 -3.32 17.30 13.18
C THR A 54 -1.90 17.24 12.65
N ASP A 55 -1.69 17.46 11.35
CA ASP A 55 -0.34 17.47 10.79
C ASP A 55 0.34 18.77 11.26
N SER A 56 1.58 18.72 11.76
CA SER A 56 2.29 19.92 12.25
C SER A 56 2.53 20.96 11.15
N VAL A 57 2.43 20.55 9.88
CA VAL A 57 2.46 21.45 8.71
C VAL A 57 1.24 22.38 8.69
N ASP A 58 0.12 21.99 9.33
CA ASP A 58 -1.10 22.80 9.44
C ASP A 58 -0.91 24.13 10.20
N ILE A 59 0.12 24.21 11.04
CA ILE A 59 0.38 25.36 11.92
C ILE A 59 1.17 26.47 11.19
N LEU A 60 1.81 26.17 10.05
CA LEU A 60 2.75 27.06 9.38
C LEU A 60 2.19 27.76 8.13
N PHE A 61 0.87 27.73 7.92
CA PHE A 61 0.27 28.17 6.65
C PHE A 61 0.06 29.68 6.52
N THR A 62 0.38 30.20 5.33
CA THR A 62 0.04 31.56 4.87
C THR A 62 -1.29 31.53 4.08
N PRO A 63 -1.95 32.68 3.83
CA PRO A 63 -3.21 32.72 3.09
C PRO A 63 -3.19 32.08 1.68
N ASP A 64 -2.01 31.91 1.06
CA ASP A 64 -1.82 31.22 -0.23
C ASP A 64 -1.93 29.68 -0.11
N ASP A 65 -1.86 29.13 1.10
CA ASP A 65 -2.01 27.69 1.39
C ASP A 65 -3.48 27.25 1.51
N TYR A 66 -4.43 28.05 1.02
CA TYR A 66 -5.88 27.80 1.11
C TYR A 66 -6.33 26.42 0.62
N SER A 67 -5.62 25.84 -0.36
CA SER A 67 -5.87 24.47 -0.84
C SER A 67 -5.56 23.38 0.19
N LYS A 68 -4.67 23.66 1.16
CA LYS A 68 -4.31 22.78 2.26
C LYS A 68 -5.27 22.92 3.44
N ILE A 69 -5.89 24.09 3.62
CA ILE A 69 -7.01 24.33 4.58
C ILE A 69 -8.26 23.53 4.17
N LEU A 70 -8.45 23.27 2.87
CA LEU A 70 -9.48 22.36 2.34
C LEU A 70 -9.11 20.88 2.47
N GLY A 71 -7.91 20.58 2.99
CA GLY A 71 -7.51 19.24 3.39
C GLY A 71 -8.40 18.76 4.51
N GLY A 72 -9.14 17.69 4.28
CA GLY A 72 -9.88 16.98 5.31
C GLY A 72 -8.93 16.33 6.33
N PRO A 73 -9.49 15.63 7.32
CA PRO A 73 -8.70 15.07 8.42
C PRO A 73 -7.57 14.16 7.89
N VAL A 74 -6.37 14.37 8.42
CA VAL A 74 -5.27 13.42 8.23
C VAL A 74 -5.45 12.32 9.27
N LYS A 75 -5.45 11.07 8.82
CA LYS A 75 -5.48 9.92 9.72
C LYS A 75 -4.20 9.12 9.58
N GLN A 76 -3.63 8.69 10.69
CA GLN A 76 -2.35 8.01 10.76
C GLN A 76 -2.52 6.61 11.34
N SER A 77 -1.86 5.62 10.73
CA SER A 77 -1.80 4.26 11.28
C SER A 77 -0.76 4.13 12.40
N ASP A 78 -0.82 3.03 13.15
CA ASP A 78 0.34 2.57 13.91
C ASP A 78 1.53 2.24 12.99
N PHE A 79 2.70 1.99 13.60
CA PHE A 79 3.86 1.50 12.87
C PHE A 79 3.57 0.12 12.27
N ILE A 80 3.49 0.05 10.95
CA ILE A 80 3.31 -1.21 10.21
C ILE A 80 4.64 -1.95 10.00
N ILE A 81 5.77 -1.24 10.11
CA ILE A 81 7.12 -1.83 10.11
C ILE A 81 7.97 -1.09 11.14
N ASN A 82 8.74 -1.86 11.92
CA ASN A 82 9.71 -1.35 12.88
C ASN A 82 11.04 -2.10 12.69
N ARG A 83 12.01 -1.49 11.99
CA ARG A 83 13.37 -2.02 11.78
C ARG A 83 14.35 -1.30 12.70
N ASP A 84 15.60 -1.75 12.77
CA ASP A 84 16.62 -1.13 13.64
C ASP A 84 16.91 0.33 13.28
N LYS A 85 16.95 0.64 11.97
CA LYS A 85 17.31 1.97 11.46
C LYS A 85 16.11 2.90 11.22
N PHE A 86 14.94 2.35 10.90
CA PHE A 86 13.76 3.15 10.54
C PHE A 86 12.44 2.47 10.93
N GLN A 87 11.37 3.23 10.89
CA GLN A 87 10.00 2.79 11.12
C GLN A 87 9.08 3.29 10.00
N ILE A 88 7.97 2.61 9.73
CA ILE A 88 7.05 2.95 8.63
C ILE A 88 5.62 3.05 9.12
N ARG A 89 4.91 4.09 8.68
CA ARG A 89 3.47 4.29 8.90
C ARG A 89 2.76 4.67 7.61
N LEU A 90 1.44 4.52 7.63
CA LEU A 90 0.56 5.02 6.59
C LEU A 90 -0.19 6.25 7.06
N PHE A 91 -0.45 7.13 6.10
CA PHE A 91 -1.25 8.34 6.29
C PHE A 91 -2.36 8.37 5.25
N LEU A 92 -3.60 8.42 5.71
CA LEU A 92 -4.77 8.62 4.88
C LEU A 92 -5.14 10.11 4.92
N TYR A 93 -4.99 10.76 3.78
CA TYR A 93 -5.42 12.13 3.56
C TYR A 93 -6.77 12.12 2.85
N GLU A 94 -7.76 12.72 3.47
CA GLU A 94 -9.07 12.96 2.87
C GLU A 94 -9.11 14.39 2.33
N ASN A 95 -9.60 14.61 1.13
CA ASN A 95 -9.77 15.94 0.53
C ASN A 95 -11.17 16.03 -0.05
N TYR A 96 -11.85 17.15 0.13
CA TYR A 96 -13.15 17.38 -0.48
C TYR A 96 -12.98 18.23 -1.74
N SER A 97 -13.27 17.64 -2.91
CA SER A 97 -13.17 18.34 -4.20
C SER A 97 -14.39 18.04 -5.05
N LYS A 98 -14.98 19.08 -5.66
CA LYS A 98 -16.19 18.99 -6.49
C LYS A 98 -17.35 18.22 -5.82
N GLY A 99 -17.52 18.39 -4.51
CA GLY A 99 -18.56 17.70 -3.73
C GLY A 99 -18.31 16.22 -3.47
N GLN A 100 -17.10 15.71 -3.73
CA GLN A 100 -16.74 14.31 -3.50
C GLN A 100 -15.53 14.20 -2.57
N ALA A 101 -15.56 13.24 -1.65
CA ALA A 101 -14.40 12.86 -0.87
C ALA A 101 -13.39 12.12 -1.76
N ARG A 102 -12.14 12.58 -1.74
CA ARG A 102 -11.00 12.02 -2.47
C ARG A 102 -9.92 11.65 -1.47
N PHE A 103 -9.24 10.54 -1.70
CA PHE A 103 -8.29 9.98 -0.76
C PHE A 103 -6.90 9.88 -1.37
N ARG A 104 -5.88 10.17 -0.57
CA ARG A 104 -4.49 9.76 -0.83
C ARG A 104 -4.01 8.92 0.34
N LEU A 105 -3.41 7.78 0.05
CA LEU A 105 -2.69 6.99 1.03
C LEU A 105 -1.19 7.19 0.81
N LYS A 106 -0.50 7.71 1.81
CA LYS A 106 0.95 7.89 1.80
C LYS A 106 1.62 6.85 2.69
N LEU A 107 2.72 6.30 2.21
CA LEU A 107 3.67 5.54 2.97
C LEU A 107 4.81 6.47 3.40
N ARG A 108 5.15 6.51 4.68
CA ARG A 108 6.18 7.41 5.20
C ARG A 108 7.14 6.65 6.11
N THR A 109 8.43 6.88 5.92
CA THR A 109 9.51 6.31 6.71
C THR A 109 10.04 7.34 7.71
N TYR A 110 10.43 6.84 8.88
CA TYR A 110 10.88 7.64 10.02
C TYR A 110 12.18 7.07 10.59
N ALA A 111 13.08 7.93 11.02
CA ALA A 111 14.19 7.56 11.88
C ALA A 111 13.68 7.26 13.30
N LYS A 112 14.51 6.63 14.13
CA LYS A 112 14.16 6.30 15.52
C LYS A 112 13.90 7.53 16.40
N ASP A 113 14.44 8.68 16.03
CA ASP A 113 14.18 9.97 16.68
C ASP A 113 12.92 10.66 16.11
N MET A 114 12.07 9.93 15.39
CA MET A 114 10.81 10.38 14.79
C MET A 114 10.97 11.42 13.67
N LYS A 115 12.19 11.67 13.17
CA LYS A 115 12.37 12.49 11.97
C LYS A 115 11.89 11.75 10.74
N ILE A 116 11.18 12.46 9.86
CA ILE A 116 10.78 11.93 8.55
C ILE A 116 12.04 11.70 7.72
N ILE A 117 12.18 10.51 7.15
CA ILE A 117 13.26 10.18 6.22
C ILE A 117 12.77 10.43 4.80
N ASP A 118 11.67 9.78 4.41
CA ASP A 118 11.14 9.84 3.06
C ASP A 118 9.65 9.48 3.02
N GLU A 119 8.97 9.79 1.91
CA GLU A 119 7.55 9.47 1.72
C GLU A 119 7.18 9.22 0.26
N MET A 120 6.14 8.41 0.05
CA MET A 120 5.53 8.23 -1.27
C MET A 120 4.01 8.07 -1.16
N ILE A 121 3.29 8.54 -2.17
CA ILE A 121 1.89 8.16 -2.36
C ILE A 121 1.87 6.73 -2.86
N ILE A 122 1.17 5.84 -2.16
CA ILE A 122 1.04 4.42 -2.56
C ILE A 122 -0.31 4.15 -3.23
N ALA A 123 -1.33 4.96 -2.95
CA ALA A 123 -2.63 4.90 -3.62
C ALA A 123 -3.34 6.25 -3.60
N SER A 124 -4.18 6.51 -4.59
CA SER A 124 -4.94 7.77 -4.70
C SER A 124 -6.22 7.59 -5.50
N THR A 125 -7.29 8.28 -5.08
CA THR A 125 -8.56 8.37 -5.82
C THR A 125 -8.73 9.69 -6.55
N LEU A 126 -7.70 10.55 -6.58
CA LEU A 126 -7.73 11.79 -7.37
C LEU A 126 -7.59 11.44 -8.85
N GLU A 127 -8.30 12.14 -9.73
CA GLU A 127 -8.41 11.78 -11.15
C GLU A 127 -7.05 11.78 -11.86
N GLU A 128 -6.23 12.78 -11.57
CA GLU A 128 -4.88 12.99 -12.12
C GLU A 128 -3.83 12.01 -11.56
N GLU A 129 -4.15 11.32 -10.46
CA GLU A 129 -3.22 10.47 -9.70
C GLU A 129 -3.79 9.08 -9.43
N LEU A 130 -4.86 8.72 -10.14
CA LEU A 130 -5.69 7.55 -9.85
C LEU A 130 -4.86 6.28 -9.86
N SER A 131 -4.68 5.70 -8.69
CA SER A 131 -3.73 4.61 -8.49
C SER A 131 -4.11 3.71 -7.32
N ASP A 132 -3.84 2.43 -7.48
CA ASP A 132 -3.74 1.48 -6.37
C ASP A 132 -2.27 1.12 -6.13
N GLY A 133 -2.03 0.31 -5.11
CA GLY A 133 -0.69 -0.07 -4.75
C GLY A 133 -0.62 -1.02 -3.57
N TYR A 134 0.59 -1.52 -3.32
CA TYR A 134 0.87 -2.47 -2.25
C TYR A 134 2.30 -2.32 -1.74
N LEU A 135 2.51 -2.69 -0.48
CA LEU A 135 3.80 -2.84 0.17
C LEU A 135 4.01 -4.29 0.55
N THR A 136 5.19 -4.81 0.26
CA THR A 136 5.59 -6.18 0.58
C THR A 136 6.50 -6.25 1.81
N GLU A 137 6.63 -7.44 2.40
CA GLU A 137 7.58 -7.71 3.49
C GLU A 137 9.03 -7.37 3.14
N ASN A 138 9.38 -7.51 1.85
CA ASN A 138 10.70 -7.18 1.29
C ASN A 138 10.88 -5.69 0.98
N LEU A 139 10.02 -4.84 1.53
CA LEU A 139 10.08 -3.38 1.42
C LEU A 139 10.01 -2.86 -0.02
N LYS A 140 9.38 -3.63 -0.90
CA LYS A 140 9.01 -3.19 -2.23
C LYS A 140 7.62 -2.57 -2.17
N ALA A 141 7.54 -1.29 -2.49
CA ALA A 141 6.31 -0.53 -2.64
C ALA A 141 6.00 -0.37 -4.13
N VAL A 142 4.78 -0.71 -4.53
CA VAL A 142 4.32 -0.59 -5.92
C VAL A 142 3.10 0.30 -5.94
N ARG A 143 3.11 1.32 -6.80
CA ARG A 143 1.96 2.15 -7.14
C ARG A 143 1.62 1.90 -8.59
N LYS A 144 0.45 1.34 -8.86
CA LYS A 144 -0.05 1.12 -10.22
C LYS A 144 -0.99 2.25 -10.57
N HIS A 145 -0.63 3.00 -11.60
CA HIS A 145 -1.53 3.98 -12.16
C HIS A 145 -2.47 3.31 -13.15
N LYS A 146 -3.69 3.82 -13.22
CA LYS A 146 -4.67 3.31 -14.19
C LYS A 146 -4.25 3.57 -15.64
N ASP A 147 -3.61 4.73 -15.87
CA ASP A 147 -3.36 5.27 -17.22
C ASP A 147 -1.87 5.51 -17.50
N SER A 148 -0.96 5.05 -16.63
CA SER A 148 0.48 5.23 -16.80
C SER A 148 1.30 4.07 -16.24
N ASN A 149 2.62 4.12 -16.40
CA ASN A 149 3.51 3.06 -15.94
C ASN A 149 3.47 2.92 -14.41
N ASP A 150 3.48 1.68 -13.93
CA ASP A 150 3.65 1.41 -12.50
C ASP A 150 4.96 2.01 -12.00
N ILE A 151 4.88 2.64 -10.83
CA ILE A 151 6.03 3.09 -10.07
C ILE A 151 6.37 1.98 -9.09
N VAL A 152 7.62 1.51 -9.15
CA VAL A 152 8.15 0.50 -8.23
C VAL A 152 9.29 1.13 -7.46
N MET A 153 9.13 1.22 -6.14
CA MET A 153 10.15 1.72 -5.23
C MET A 153 10.57 0.61 -4.29
N LYS A 154 11.85 0.55 -3.96
CA LYS A 154 12.38 -0.28 -2.87
C LYS A 154 12.86 0.64 -1.76
N ILE A 155 12.49 0.33 -0.52
CA ILE A 155 12.99 1.04 0.65
C ILE A 155 14.34 0.44 1.00
N ASP A 156 15.39 1.27 1.01
CA ASP A 156 16.73 0.83 1.38
C ASP A 156 16.88 0.60 2.89
N GLU A 157 18.03 0.11 3.30
CA GLU A 157 18.35 -0.16 4.71
C GLU A 157 18.32 1.08 5.62
N TYR A 158 18.32 2.29 5.04
CA TYR A 158 18.23 3.56 5.76
C TYR A 158 16.83 4.17 5.70
N GLY A 159 15.85 3.50 5.06
CA GLY A 159 14.48 3.98 4.98
C GLY A 159 14.19 4.92 3.81
N ASN A 160 15.10 5.08 2.83
CA ASN A 160 14.85 5.92 1.65
C ASN A 160 14.16 5.12 0.54
N PHE A 161 13.25 5.76 -0.19
CA PHE A 161 12.64 5.16 -1.37
C PHE A 161 13.58 5.30 -2.57
N LYS A 162 13.94 4.16 -3.18
CA LYS A 162 14.74 4.11 -4.41
C LYS A 162 13.93 3.51 -5.54
N SER A 163 13.86 4.21 -6.67
CA SER A 163 13.27 3.67 -7.89
C SER A 163 14.07 2.44 -8.32
N VAL A 164 13.36 1.35 -8.61
CA VAL A 164 13.93 0.15 -9.21
C VAL A 164 13.39 0.09 -10.63
N ALA A 165 14.30 0.19 -11.61
CA ALA A 165 13.95 0.01 -13.01
C ALA A 165 13.28 -1.36 -13.20
N LYS A 166 12.21 -1.39 -14.01
CA LYS A 166 11.55 -2.62 -14.44
C LYS A 166 12.47 -3.45 -15.33
#